data_AF-A0A7S1CR28-F1
#
_entry.id   AF-A0A7S1CR28-F1
#
_cell.length_a   1.000
_cell.length_b   1.000
_cell.length_c   1.000
_cell.angle_alpha   90.00
_cell.angle_beta   90.00
_cell.angle_gamma   90.00
#
_symmetry.space_group_name_H-M   'P 1'
#
loop_
_entity.id
_entity.type
_entity.pdbx_description
1 polymer ?
#
loop_
_entity_poly.entity_id
_entity_poly.type
_entity_poly.pdbx_seq_one_letter_code
_entity_poly.pdbx_strand_id
1 'polypeptide(L)'
;PGCLRFLCLRPLVRLARHFAESEMSASMAAFDLALLLTSIIAFVAGFTLVFEAPHQDGRWDYHDFLYFGGVTLSTVGYGDVILLDSITRMVLLGVILYVAVSIPSRVTNVARLLQQRSRIGQPARQGAVVINGNLNA
;
A
#
# COMPACT_ATOMS: atom_id res chain seq x y z
N PRO A 1 -24.31 -25.81 39.10
CA PRO A 1 -24.93 -25.48 37.79
C PRO A 1 -24.28 -24.34 36.97
N GLY A 2 -23.30 -23.58 37.49
CA GLY A 2 -22.72 -22.40 36.78
C GLY A 2 -21.53 -22.66 35.83
N CYS A 3 -20.71 -23.69 36.05
CA CYS A 3 -19.46 -23.87 35.29
C CYS A 3 -19.65 -24.35 33.85
N LEU A 4 -20.72 -25.09 33.54
CA LEU A 4 -20.90 -25.71 32.23
C LEU A 4 -21.14 -24.67 31.11
N ARG A 5 -21.76 -23.53 31.46
CA ARG A 5 -22.12 -22.46 30.51
C ARG A 5 -20.90 -21.65 30.06
N PHE A 6 -19.89 -21.50 30.92
CA PHE A 6 -18.64 -20.78 30.62
C PHE A 6 -17.68 -21.55 29.71
N LEU A 7 -17.68 -22.89 29.75
CA LEU A 7 -16.80 -23.69 28.88
C LEU A 7 -17.27 -23.69 27.42
N CYS A 8 -18.58 -23.72 27.18
CA CYS A 8 -19.17 -23.81 25.83
C CYS A 8 -19.14 -22.46 25.07
N LEU A 9 -19.05 -21.33 25.79
CA LEU A 9 -18.99 -19.99 25.19
C LEU A 9 -17.61 -19.64 24.60
N ARG A 10 -16.53 -20.25 25.09
CA ARG A 10 -15.15 -19.99 24.62
C ARG A 10 -14.90 -20.32 23.13
N PRO A 11 -15.37 -21.46 22.57
CA PRO A 11 -15.21 -21.72 21.13
C PRO A 11 -16.09 -20.80 20.27
N LEU A 12 -17.30 -20.47 20.72
CA LEU A 12 -18.22 -19.58 20.00
C LEU A 12 -17.69 -18.14 19.91
N VAL A 13 -17.11 -17.60 20.99
CA VAL A 13 -16.48 -16.28 20.99
C VAL A 13 -15.23 -16.25 20.10
N ARG A 14 -14.46 -17.34 20.04
CA ARG A 14 -13.31 -17.46 19.12
C ARG A 14 -13.76 -17.50 17.65
N LEU A 15 -14.85 -18.22 17.37
CA LEU A 15 -15.39 -18.32 16.02
C LEU A 15 -15.99 -16.99 15.55
N ALA A 16 -16.75 -16.30 16.42
CA ALA A 16 -17.30 -14.97 16.13
C ALA A 16 -16.20 -13.92 15.91
N ARG A 17 -15.09 -13.98 16.66
CA ARG A 17 -13.91 -13.13 16.40
C ARG A 17 -13.24 -13.44 15.06
N HIS A 18 -13.16 -14.70 14.65
CA HIS A 18 -12.63 -15.07 13.35
C HIS A 18 -13.50 -14.59 12.18
N PHE A 19 -14.82 -14.66 12.33
CA PHE A 19 -15.73 -14.09 11.34
C PHE A 19 -15.61 -12.55 11.27
N ALA A 20 -15.51 -11.87 12.42
CA ALA A 20 -15.29 -10.43 12.46
C ALA A 20 -13.92 -10.00 11.89
N GLU A 21 -12.86 -10.78 12.11
CA GLU A 21 -11.53 -10.56 11.50
C GLU A 21 -11.54 -10.87 9.99
N SER A 22 -12.39 -11.78 9.52
CA SER A 22 -12.48 -12.15 8.10
C SER A 22 -13.08 -11.04 7.23
N GLU A 23 -14.11 -10.35 7.73
CA GLU A 23 -14.72 -9.22 7.02
C GLU A 23 -13.79 -8.00 6.98
N MET A 24 -13.00 -7.81 8.03
CA MET A 24 -11.98 -6.76 8.12
C MET A 24 -10.77 -7.03 7.20
N SER A 25 -10.37 -8.30 7.03
CA SER A 25 -9.23 -8.67 6.17
C SER A 25 -9.57 -8.60 4.68
N ALA A 26 -10.79 -8.95 4.28
CA ALA A 26 -11.23 -8.87 2.90
C ALA A 26 -11.47 -7.41 2.45
N SER A 27 -12.10 -6.60 3.31
CA SER A 27 -12.35 -5.18 3.03
C SER A 27 -11.06 -4.36 2.96
N MET A 28 -10.08 -4.62 3.82
CA MET A 28 -8.77 -3.95 3.75
C MET A 28 -7.98 -4.33 2.49
N ALA A 29 -8.02 -5.60 2.06
CA ALA A 29 -7.36 -6.03 0.83
C ALA A 29 -8.02 -5.46 -0.44
N ALA A 30 -9.36 -5.36 -0.46
CA ALA A 30 -10.09 -4.77 -1.57
C ALA A 30 -9.83 -3.26 -1.69
N PHE A 31 -9.79 -2.53 -0.57
CA PHE A 31 -9.44 -1.11 -0.53
C PHE A 31 -8.00 -0.88 -0.99
N ASP A 32 -7.10 -1.79 -0.62
CA ASP A 32 -5.72 -1.76 -1.07
C ASP A 32 -5.55 -1.92 -2.57
N LEU A 33 -6.24 -2.91 -3.13
CA LEU A 33 -6.25 -3.13 -4.58
C LEU A 33 -6.88 -1.95 -5.31
N ALA A 34 -7.99 -1.41 -4.81
CA ALA A 34 -8.67 -0.27 -5.41
C ALA A 34 -7.74 0.96 -5.47
N LEU A 35 -7.09 1.31 -4.37
CA LEU A 35 -6.14 2.44 -4.33
C LEU A 35 -4.91 2.23 -5.20
N LEU A 36 -4.43 0.99 -5.36
CA LEU A 36 -3.34 0.67 -6.28
C LEU A 36 -3.79 0.87 -7.73
N LEU A 37 -4.98 0.38 -8.09
CA LEU A 37 -5.54 0.58 -9.43
C LEU A 37 -5.78 2.09 -9.69
N THR A 38 -6.31 2.82 -8.73
CA THR A 38 -6.53 4.27 -8.86
C THR A 38 -5.21 5.03 -9.01
N SER A 39 -4.13 4.64 -8.33
CA SER A 39 -2.82 5.30 -8.51
C SER A 39 -2.19 5.02 -9.86
N ILE A 40 -2.31 3.80 -10.39
CA ILE A 40 -1.88 3.46 -11.76
C ILE A 40 -2.68 4.28 -12.77
N ILE A 41 -4.01 4.34 -12.62
CA ILE A 41 -4.88 5.10 -13.53
C ILE A 41 -4.54 6.60 -13.46
N ALA A 42 -4.35 7.16 -12.27
CA ALA A 42 -3.97 8.57 -12.10
C ALA A 42 -2.61 8.89 -12.73
N PHE A 43 -1.65 7.96 -12.64
CA PHE A 43 -0.34 8.10 -13.27
C PHE A 43 -0.44 8.09 -14.80
N VAL A 44 -1.17 7.13 -15.37
CA VAL A 44 -1.39 7.04 -16.82
C VAL A 44 -2.16 8.25 -17.32
N ALA A 45 -3.22 8.67 -16.61
CA ALA A 45 -4.00 9.85 -16.96
C ALA A 45 -3.15 11.12 -16.93
N GLY A 46 -2.31 11.30 -15.89
CA GLY A 46 -1.35 12.41 -15.82
C GLY A 46 -0.36 12.39 -16.99
N PHE A 47 0.16 11.21 -17.35
CA PHE A 47 1.07 11.05 -18.48
C PHE A 47 0.41 11.37 -19.82
N THR A 48 -0.83 10.92 -20.04
CA THR A 48 -1.60 11.25 -21.26
C THR A 48 -1.92 12.73 -21.37
N LEU A 49 -2.25 13.41 -20.26
CA LEU A 49 -2.52 14.85 -20.25
C LEU A 49 -1.27 15.68 -20.58
N VAL A 50 -0.10 15.18 -20.18
CA VAL A 50 1.19 15.80 -20.53
C VAL A 50 1.50 15.59 -22.02
N PHE A 51 1.21 14.40 -22.56
CA PHE A 51 1.43 14.09 -23.97
C PHE A 51 0.50 14.90 -24.91
N GLU A 52 -0.77 15.04 -24.53
CA GLU A 52 -1.80 15.74 -25.31
C GLU A 52 -1.72 17.28 -25.15
N ALA A 53 -0.92 17.79 -24.20
CA ALA A 53 -0.77 19.23 -24.02
C ALA A 53 -0.30 19.86 -25.35
N PRO A 54 -0.92 20.95 -25.84
CA PRO A 54 -0.57 21.54 -27.12
C PRO A 54 0.87 22.04 -27.10
N HIS A 55 1.77 21.31 -27.75
CA HIS A 55 3.17 21.70 -27.89
C HIS A 55 3.25 22.81 -28.94
N GLN A 56 3.20 24.07 -28.51
CA GLN A 56 3.24 25.21 -29.43
C GLN A 56 4.54 25.27 -30.28
N ASP A 57 5.61 24.59 -29.87
CA ASP A 57 6.93 24.73 -30.49
C ASP A 57 7.54 23.43 -31.08
N GLY A 58 6.82 22.31 -31.14
CA GLY A 58 7.23 21.12 -31.92
C GLY A 58 8.56 20.45 -31.55
N ARG A 59 9.08 20.68 -30.33
CA ARG A 59 10.46 20.30 -29.94
C ARG A 59 10.61 19.23 -28.86
N TRP A 60 9.52 18.62 -28.41
CA TRP A 60 9.58 17.64 -27.32
C TRP A 60 9.59 16.25 -27.95
N ASP A 61 10.76 15.61 -27.92
CA ASP A 61 10.92 14.24 -28.40
C ASP A 61 10.38 13.25 -27.36
N TYR A 62 10.08 12.02 -27.78
CA TYR A 62 9.67 10.92 -26.89
C TYR A 62 10.63 10.74 -25.69
N HIS A 63 11.91 11.04 -25.90
CA HIS A 63 12.94 10.98 -24.87
C HIS A 63 12.73 11.99 -23.74
N ASP A 64 12.21 13.18 -24.03
CA ASP A 64 11.99 14.23 -23.03
C ASP A 64 10.85 13.85 -22.08
N PHE A 65 9.81 13.18 -22.60
CA PHE A 65 8.71 12.66 -21.78
C PHE A 65 9.14 11.49 -20.90
N LEU A 66 9.97 10.59 -21.43
CA LEU A 66 10.54 9.48 -20.64
C LEU A 66 11.45 10.02 -19.53
N TYR A 67 12.28 11.01 -19.86
CA TYR A 67 13.14 11.68 -18.89
C TYR A 67 12.31 12.38 -17.81
N PHE A 68 11.32 13.19 -18.20
CA PHE A 68 10.42 13.86 -17.27
C PHE A 68 9.66 12.87 -16.37
N GLY A 69 9.11 11.81 -16.96
CA GLY A 69 8.44 10.74 -16.22
C GLY A 69 9.37 10.04 -15.24
N GLY A 70 10.59 9.68 -15.68
CA GLY A 70 11.60 9.04 -14.84
C GLY A 70 12.09 9.92 -13.69
N VAL A 71 12.35 11.21 -13.94
CA VAL A 71 12.76 12.20 -12.93
C VAL A 71 11.64 12.46 -11.91
N THR A 72 10.38 12.44 -12.34
CA THR A 72 9.21 12.60 -11.46
C THR A 72 8.95 11.32 -10.64
N LEU A 73 9.02 10.14 -11.25
CA LEU A 73 8.87 8.83 -10.60
C LEU A 73 9.96 8.57 -9.55
N SER A 74 11.20 8.93 -9.88
CA SER A 74 12.32 8.86 -8.96
C SER A 74 12.28 9.94 -7.87
N THR A 75 11.29 10.83 -7.91
CA THR A 75 11.13 11.99 -7.01
C THR A 75 12.33 12.95 -7.02
N VAL A 76 13.19 12.88 -8.04
CA VAL A 76 14.37 13.74 -8.19
C VAL A 76 13.94 15.16 -8.57
N GLY A 77 13.02 15.29 -9.53
CA GLY A 77 12.36 16.56 -9.85
C GLY A 77 13.29 17.72 -10.22
N TYR A 78 14.23 17.53 -11.16
CA TYR A 78 15.16 18.60 -11.59
C TYR A 78 14.46 19.88 -12.06
N GLY A 79 13.26 19.77 -12.66
CA GLY A 79 12.46 20.91 -13.10
C GLY A 79 13.02 21.66 -14.31
N ASP A 80 13.92 21.03 -15.05
CA ASP A 80 14.47 21.49 -16.32
C ASP A 80 13.45 21.40 -17.47
N VAL A 81 12.61 20.38 -17.41
CA VAL A 81 11.49 20.16 -18.33
C VAL A 81 10.20 20.66 -17.67
N ILE A 82 9.74 21.84 -18.08
CA ILE A 82 8.54 22.49 -17.52
C ILE A 82 7.37 22.50 -18.50
N LEU A 83 6.23 22.01 -18.04
CA LEU A 83 4.96 22.17 -18.74
C LEU A 83 4.58 23.65 -18.70
N LEU A 84 4.34 24.29 -19.84
CA LEU A 84 4.02 25.73 -19.87
C LEU A 84 2.58 26.02 -19.45
N ASP A 85 1.69 25.04 -19.56
CA ASP A 85 0.27 25.21 -19.25
C ASP A 85 -0.01 25.15 -17.74
N SER A 86 -0.87 26.06 -17.28
CA SER A 86 -1.21 26.22 -15.87
C SER A 86 -2.05 25.05 -15.34
N ILE A 87 -2.89 24.48 -16.21
CA ILE A 87 -3.77 23.36 -15.86
C ILE A 87 -2.94 22.10 -15.64
N THR A 88 -2.04 21.77 -16.57
CA THR A 88 -1.21 20.56 -16.47
C THR A 88 -0.28 20.61 -15.26
N ARG A 89 0.22 21.79 -14.87
CA ARG A 89 0.99 21.97 -13.62
C ARG A 89 0.15 21.66 -12.38
N MET A 90 -1.08 22.17 -12.29
CA MET A 90 -1.97 21.88 -11.17
C MET A 90 -2.30 20.38 -11.07
N VAL A 91 -2.58 19.74 -12.21
CA VAL A 91 -2.86 18.30 -12.26
C VAL A 91 -1.63 17.50 -11.84
N LEU A 92 -0.44 17.85 -12.34
CA LEU A 92 0.81 17.20 -11.97
C LEU A 92 1.08 17.29 -10.46
N LEU A 93 0.93 18.47 -9.87
CA LEU A 93 1.08 18.67 -8.42
C LEU A 93 0.08 17.82 -7.63
N GLY A 94 -1.17 17.75 -8.09
CA GLY A 94 -2.20 16.90 -7.48
C GLY A 94 -1.84 15.41 -7.53
N VAL A 95 -1.35 14.92 -8.69
CA VAL A 95 -0.92 13.52 -8.86
C VAL A 95 0.27 13.20 -7.97
N ILE A 96 1.27 14.09 -7.87
CA ILE A 96 2.44 13.89 -7.00
C ILE A 96 2.02 13.79 -5.53
N LEU A 97 1.16 14.69 -5.05
CA LEU A 97 0.65 14.64 -3.67
C LEU A 97 -0.17 13.39 -3.40
N TYR A 98 -1.03 13.00 -4.34
CA TYR A 98 -1.84 11.79 -4.25
C TYR A 98 -0.97 10.52 -4.13
N VAL A 99 0.07 10.41 -4.96
CA VAL A 99 1.00 9.28 -4.94
C VAL A 99 1.83 9.26 -3.65
N ALA A 100 2.33 10.42 -3.20
CA ALA A 100 3.11 10.53 -1.97
C ALA A 100 2.34 10.06 -0.72
N VAL A 101 1.04 10.35 -0.64
CA VAL A 101 0.17 9.89 0.46
C VAL A 101 -0.19 8.40 0.33
N SER A 102 -0.25 7.88 -0.89
CA SER A 102 -0.68 6.50 -1.16
C SER A 102 0.45 5.47 -1.00
N ILE A 103 1.72 5.82 -1.19
CA ILE A 103 2.85 4.88 -1.06
C ILE A 103 2.98 4.30 0.37
N PRO A 104 2.96 5.09 1.46
CA PRO A 104 3.16 4.58 2.82
C PRO A 104 2.14 3.53 3.26
N SER A 105 0.87 3.70 2.85
CA SER A 105 -0.20 2.77 3.20
C SER A 105 0.05 1.38 2.58
N ARG A 106 0.51 1.35 1.33
CA ARG A 106 0.85 0.12 0.59
C ARG A 106 2.06 -0.59 1.21
N VAL A 107 3.11 0.16 1.51
CA VAL A 107 4.35 -0.36 2.11
C VAL A 107 4.07 -0.99 3.47
N THR A 108 3.21 -0.36 4.29
CA THR A 108 2.84 -0.88 5.61
C THR A 108 2.13 -2.23 5.50
N ASN A 109 1.27 -2.41 4.50
CA ASN A 109 0.51 -3.64 4.33
C ASN A 109 1.37 -4.78 3.77
N VAL A 110 2.28 -4.49 2.82
CA VAL A 110 3.28 -5.47 2.35
C VAL A 110 4.25 -5.85 3.47
N ALA A 111 4.72 -4.89 4.27
CA ALA A 111 5.60 -5.16 5.40
C ALA A 111 4.95 -6.08 6.44
N ARG A 112 3.66 -5.88 6.73
CA ARG A 112 2.90 -6.77 7.63
C ARG A 112 2.78 -8.19 7.07
N LEU A 113 2.53 -8.34 5.77
CA LEU A 113 2.45 -9.65 5.12
C LEU A 113 3.79 -10.39 5.13
N LEU A 114 4.90 -9.68 4.86
CA LEU A 114 6.24 -10.26 4.94
C LEU A 114 6.63 -10.61 6.38
N GLN A 115 6.28 -9.76 7.35
CA GLN A 115 6.52 -10.03 8.77
C GLN A 115 5.70 -11.25 9.25
N GLN A 116 4.46 -11.38 8.80
CA GLN A 116 3.60 -12.53 9.13
C GLN A 116 4.13 -13.83 8.49
N ARG A 117 4.53 -13.78 7.22
CA ARG A 117 5.23 -14.90 6.55
C ARG A 117 6.52 -15.28 7.28
N SER A 118 7.28 -14.32 7.78
CA SER A 118 8.52 -14.59 8.53
C SER A 118 8.26 -15.29 9.88
N ARG A 119 7.13 -15.01 10.54
CA ARG A 119 6.74 -15.70 11.78
C ARG A 119 6.19 -17.10 11.53
N ILE A 120 5.46 -17.32 10.44
CA ILE A 120 4.92 -18.64 10.06
C ILE A 120 6.03 -19.53 9.48
N GLY A 121 7.01 -18.93 8.81
CA GLY A 121 8.18 -19.58 8.24
C GLY A 121 9.34 -19.80 9.21
N GLN A 122 9.16 -19.59 10.52
CA GLN A 122 10.04 -20.19 11.52
C GLN A 122 9.54 -21.62 11.80
N PRO A 123 10.00 -22.66 11.09
CA PRO A 123 9.92 -24.00 11.64
C PRO A 123 10.60 -23.89 13.01
N ALA A 124 9.95 -24.41 14.04
CA ALA A 124 10.49 -24.51 15.38
C ALA A 124 12.00 -24.77 15.28
N ARG A 125 12.82 -23.76 15.57
CA ARG A 125 14.21 -23.99 15.94
C ARG A 125 14.09 -24.84 17.20
N GLN A 126 14.13 -26.15 17.00
CA GLN A 126 14.22 -27.17 18.03
C GLN A 126 15.39 -26.74 18.92
N GLY A 127 15.06 -26.20 20.09
CA GLY A 127 16.02 -25.51 20.96
C GLY A 127 15.39 -24.48 21.88
N ALA A 128 14.20 -23.95 21.58
CA ALA A 128 13.46 -23.14 22.54
C ALA A 128 12.75 -24.03 23.58
N VAL A 129 13.48 -24.42 24.64
CA VAL A 129 12.89 -24.98 25.85
C VAL A 129 12.03 -23.90 26.50
N VAL A 130 10.72 -24.06 26.45
CA VAL A 130 9.77 -23.23 27.20
C VAL A 130 9.85 -23.68 28.66
N ILE A 131 10.68 -22.99 29.45
CA ILE A 131 10.70 -23.17 30.90
C ILE A 131 9.45 -22.50 31.45
N ASN A 132 8.38 -23.29 31.62
CA ASN A 132 7.21 -22.87 32.38
C ASN A 132 7.56 -22.92 33.87
N GLY A 133 8.19 -21.85 34.37
CA GLY A 133 8.51 -21.70 35.78
C GLY A 133 7.27 -21.28 36.56
N ASN A 134 6.63 -22.23 37.25
CA ASN A 134 5.76 -21.93 38.37
C ASN A 134 6.64 -21.51 39.56
N LEU A 135 6.76 -20.20 39.79
CA LEU A 135 7.56 -19.58 40.88
C LEU A 135 6.82 -19.61 42.22
N ASN A 136 6.21 -20.74 42.57
CA ASN A 136 5.56 -20.91 43.86
C ASN A 136 6.33 -21.96 44.67
N ALA A 137 7.42 -21.52 45.30
CA ALA A 137 8.10 -22.19 46.39
C ALA A 137 8.43 -21.16 47.47
#